data_AF-A0A9D7WIY0-F1
#
_entry.id   AF-A0A9D7WIY0-F1
#
_cell.length_a   1.000
_cell.length_b   1.000
_cell.length_c   1.000
_cell.angle_alpha   90.00
_cell.angle_beta   90.00
_cell.angle_gamma   90.00
#
_symmetry.space_group_name_H-M   'P 1'
#
loop_
_entity.id
_entity.type
_entity.pdbx_description
1 polymer ?
#
loop_
_entity_poly.entity_id
_entity_poly.type
_entity_poly.pdbx_seq_one_letter_code
_entity_poly.pdbx_strand_id
1 'polypeptide(L)'
;MTPNDPDSTQARMAPALAALGELAEELRGNPEALLTLLRELEALHRDVQDGPFRQSLPENRQKLFTLLQGMEKNGGWPYIPRLQLRTFIDLLGQDSIDAAA
;
A
#
# COMPACT_ATOMS: atom_id res chain seq x y z
N MET A 1 6.66 29.22 -3.28
CA MET A 1 6.18 27.99 -2.64
C MET A 1 6.81 26.82 -3.38
N THR A 2 7.90 26.25 -2.86
CA THR A 2 8.58 25.13 -3.52
C THR A 2 7.76 23.85 -3.37
N PRO A 3 7.73 22.96 -4.39
CA PRO A 3 6.92 21.74 -4.41
C PRO A 3 7.35 20.64 -3.41
N ASN A 4 8.19 20.98 -2.42
CA ASN A 4 8.88 20.02 -1.54
C ASN A 4 8.71 20.32 -0.04
N ASP A 5 7.74 21.18 0.32
CA ASP A 5 7.36 21.41 1.71
C ASP A 5 6.51 20.23 2.20
N PRO A 6 6.87 19.50 3.29
CA PRO A 6 6.12 18.35 3.79
C PRO A 6 4.64 18.64 4.03
N ASP A 7 4.30 19.86 4.47
CA ASP A 7 2.91 20.26 4.68
C ASP A 7 2.18 20.41 3.33
N SER A 8 2.88 20.88 2.29
CA SER A 8 2.34 20.97 0.93
C SER A 8 2.20 19.60 0.26
N THR A 9 3.10 18.66 0.55
CA THR A 9 3.03 17.29 0.03
C THR A 9 1.88 16.52 0.68
N GLN A 10 1.74 16.62 1.99
CA GLN A 10 0.63 15.99 2.72
C GLN A 10 -0.72 16.53 2.26
N ALA A 11 -0.84 17.85 2.08
CA ALA A 11 -2.05 18.49 1.56
C ALA A 11 -2.42 18.02 0.15
N ARG A 12 -1.43 17.67 -0.68
CA ARG A 12 -1.65 17.14 -2.03
C ARG A 12 -1.95 15.64 -2.05
N MET A 13 -1.39 14.88 -1.10
CA MET A 13 -1.63 13.44 -0.97
C MET A 13 -3.01 13.11 -0.39
N ALA A 14 -3.47 13.90 0.59
CA ALA A 14 -4.74 13.68 1.27
C ALA A 14 -5.94 13.45 0.33
N PRO A 15 -6.21 14.31 -0.68
CA PRO A 15 -7.35 14.10 -1.58
C PRO A 15 -7.20 12.84 -2.46
N ALA A 16 -5.98 12.48 -2.87
CA ALA A 16 -5.76 11.27 -3.66
C ALA A 16 -6.04 9.99 -2.85
N LEU A 17 -5.61 9.97 -1.58
CA LEU A 17 -5.91 8.86 -0.68
C LEU A 17 -7.41 8.77 -0.35
N ALA A 18 -8.08 9.91 -0.16
CA ALA A 18 -9.52 9.95 0.05
C ALA A 18 -10.28 9.37 -1.16
N ALA A 19 -9.93 9.78 -2.37
CA ALA A 19 -10.56 9.27 -3.60
C ALA A 19 -10.36 7.75 -3.79
N LEU A 20 -9.17 7.22 -3.46
CA LEU A 20 -8.93 5.77 -3.48
C LEU A 20 -9.77 5.02 -2.43
N GLY A 21 -9.98 5.64 -1.26
CA GLY A 21 -10.86 5.11 -0.22
C GLY A 21 -12.33 5.10 -0.64
N GLU A 22 -12.81 6.20 -1.24
CA GLU A 22 -14.17 6.30 -1.80
C GLU A 22 -14.40 5.24 -2.90
N LEU A 23 -13.45 5.07 -3.81
CA LEU A 23 -13.51 4.03 -4.85
C LEU A 23 -13.59 2.63 -4.25
N ALA A 24 -12.80 2.33 -3.20
CA ALA A 24 -12.88 1.05 -2.52
C ALA A 24 -14.25 0.80 -1.88
N GLU A 25 -14.87 1.86 -1.35
CA GLU A 25 -16.22 1.83 -0.79
C GLU A 25 -17.31 1.62 -1.86
N GLU A 26 -17.18 2.25 -3.03
CA GLU A 26 -18.07 2.04 -4.18
C GLU A 26 -18.00 0.60 -4.72
N LEU A 27 -16.82 -0.01 -4.67
CA LEU A 27 -16.59 -1.40 -5.10
C LEU A 27 -16.96 -2.45 -4.04
N ARG A 28 -17.50 -2.03 -2.88
CA ARG A 28 -17.88 -2.94 -1.79
C ARG A 28 -18.87 -4.00 -2.30
N GLY A 29 -18.58 -5.26 -1.96
CA GLY A 29 -19.36 -6.41 -2.41
C GLY A 29 -18.99 -6.93 -3.81
N ASN A 30 -18.04 -6.27 -4.51
CA ASN A 30 -17.46 -6.77 -5.75
C ASN A 30 -15.97 -7.17 -5.54
N PRO A 31 -15.70 -8.42 -5.13
CA PRO A 31 -14.36 -8.86 -4.79
C PRO A 31 -13.38 -8.83 -5.98
N GLU A 32 -13.84 -9.05 -7.20
CA GLU A 32 -12.98 -9.01 -8.40
C GLU A 32 -12.53 -7.57 -8.73
N ALA A 33 -13.44 -6.60 -8.60
CA ALA A 33 -13.11 -5.20 -8.80
C ALA A 33 -12.19 -4.67 -7.69
N LEU A 34 -12.43 -5.05 -6.43
CA LEU A 34 -11.53 -4.74 -5.31
C LEU A 34 -10.14 -5.36 -5.52
N LEU A 35 -10.07 -6.60 -5.99
CA LEU A 35 -8.80 -7.24 -6.31
C LEU A 35 -8.06 -6.51 -7.44
N THR A 36 -8.79 -6.00 -8.43
CA THR A 36 -8.22 -5.16 -9.50
C THR A 36 -7.65 -3.87 -8.93
N LEU A 37 -8.40 -3.15 -8.08
CA LEU A 37 -7.92 -1.95 -7.40
C LEU A 37 -6.64 -2.22 -6.59
N LEU A 38 -6.61 -3.32 -5.82
CA LEU A 38 -5.44 -3.70 -5.03
C LEU A 38 -4.20 -3.98 -5.89
N ARG A 39 -4.37 -4.61 -7.06
CA ARG A 39 -3.26 -4.88 -7.99
C ARG A 39 -2.69 -3.60 -8.60
N GLU A 40 -3.55 -2.66 -8.97
CA GLU A 40 -3.12 -1.36 -9.48
C GLU A 40 -2.36 -0.55 -8.41
N LEU A 41 -2.84 -0.57 -7.17
CA LEU A 41 -2.15 0.06 -6.04
C LEU A 41 -0.79 -0.58 -5.77
N GLU A 42 -0.69 -1.91 -5.88
CA GLU A 42 0.60 -2.61 -5.77
C GLU A 42 1.56 -2.23 -6.91
N ALA A 43 1.06 -2.14 -8.15
CA ALA A 43 1.86 -1.71 -9.30
C ALA A 43 2.41 -0.29 -9.10
N LEU A 44 1.55 0.66 -8.72
CA LEU A 44 1.96 2.03 -8.40
C LEU A 44 3.01 2.07 -7.29
N HIS A 45 2.81 1.28 -6.23
CA HIS A 45 3.75 1.18 -5.13
C HIS A 45 5.12 0.67 -5.61
N ARG A 46 5.15 -0.38 -6.45
CA ARG A 46 6.40 -0.91 -7.03
C ARG A 46 7.09 0.13 -7.92
N ASP A 47 6.33 0.84 -8.75
CA ASP A 47 6.88 1.89 -9.63
C ASP A 47 7.54 3.02 -8.82
N VAL A 48 6.90 3.45 -7.73
CA VAL A 48 7.48 4.44 -6.81
C VAL A 48 8.74 3.90 -6.14
N GLN A 49 8.73 2.64 -5.70
CA GLN A 49 9.85 1.99 -5.04
C GLN A 49 11.06 1.85 -5.97
N ASP A 50 10.85 1.33 -7.19
CA ASP A 50 11.91 1.02 -8.15
C ASP A 50 12.41 2.27 -8.90
N GLY A 51 11.56 3.28 -9.06
CA GLY A 51 11.90 4.55 -9.70
C GLY A 51 12.35 5.62 -8.70
N PRO A 52 11.48 6.59 -8.35
CA PRO A 52 11.87 7.79 -7.61
C PRO A 52 12.46 7.49 -6.23
N PHE A 53 11.97 6.49 -5.49
CA PHE A 53 12.54 6.14 -4.19
C PHE A 53 13.97 5.61 -4.32
N ARG A 54 14.19 4.61 -5.19
CA ARG A 54 15.52 4.05 -5.45
C ARG A 54 16.51 5.11 -5.96
N GLN A 55 16.06 5.99 -6.85
CA GLN A 55 16.88 7.09 -7.37
C GLN A 55 17.20 8.16 -6.32
N SER A 56 16.38 8.27 -5.27
CA SER A 56 16.59 9.18 -4.15
C SER A 56 17.46 8.59 -3.04
N LEU A 57 17.89 7.33 -3.15
CA LEU A 57 18.71 6.70 -2.12
C LEU A 57 20.08 7.40 -2.01
N PRO A 58 20.56 7.67 -0.77
CA PRO A 58 21.86 8.29 -0.59
C PRO A 58 22.99 7.37 -1.10
N GLU A 59 23.87 7.91 -1.95
CA GLU A 59 25.09 7.20 -2.37
C GLU A 59 26.07 7.00 -1.21
N ASN A 60 26.02 7.88 -0.21
CA ASN A 60 26.86 7.78 0.98
C ASN A 60 26.34 6.68 1.91
N ARG A 61 27.17 5.65 2.14
CA ARG A 61 26.85 4.49 2.99
C ARG A 61 26.38 4.85 4.39
N GLN A 62 26.94 5.89 5.01
CA GLN A 62 26.53 6.33 6.36
C GLN A 62 25.13 6.93 6.34
N LYS A 63 24.82 7.77 5.33
CA LYS A 63 23.48 8.35 5.15
C LYS A 63 22.45 7.27 4.81
N LEU A 64 22.82 6.30 3.98
CA LEU A 64 21.99 5.14 3.67
C LEU A 64 21.69 4.33 4.94
N PHE A 65 22.70 4.06 5.77
CA PHE A 65 22.51 3.34 7.03
C PHE A 65 21.60 4.09 8.01
N THR A 66 21.74 5.42 8.12
CA THR A 66 20.84 6.26 8.94
C THR A 66 19.40 6.23 8.41
N LEU A 67 19.21 6.27 7.09
CA LEU A 67 17.90 6.13 6.47
C LEU A 67 17.28 4.76 6.78
N LEU A 68 18.03 3.67 6.61
CA LEU A 68 17.58 2.30 6.88
C LEU A 68 17.23 2.09 8.36
N GLN A 69 18.06 2.59 9.30
CA GLN A 69 17.73 2.55 10.73
C GLN A 69 16.46 3.33 11.07
N GLY A 70 16.21 4.47 10.40
CA GLY A 70 14.97 5.23 10.55
C GLY A 70 13.75 4.43 10.07
N MET A 71 13.88 3.74 8.93
CA MET A 71 12.83 2.89 8.37
C MET A 71 12.55 1.65 9.23
N GLU A 72 13.57 1.04 9.84
CA GLU A 72 13.41 -0.07 10.79
C GLU A 72 12.72 0.36 12.09
N LYS A 73 13.09 1.52 12.64
CA LYS A 73 12.50 2.04 13.90
C LYS A 73 11.04 2.48 13.76
N ASN A 74 10.67 2.99 12.60
CA ASN A 74 9.29 3.41 12.31
C ASN A 74 8.43 2.27 11.72
N GLY A 75 9.00 1.06 11.60
CA GLY A 75 8.32 -0.14 11.12
C GLY A 75 7.89 -0.04 9.66
N GLY A 76 8.81 -0.15 8.70
CA GLY A 76 8.41 -0.04 7.29
C GLY A 76 9.48 -0.45 6.28
N TRP A 77 9.61 -1.76 6.04
CA TRP A 77 9.80 -2.14 4.64
C TRP A 77 8.50 -1.80 3.89
N PRO A 78 8.54 -1.34 2.63
CA PRO A 78 7.35 -1.18 1.82
C PRO A 78 6.69 -2.56 1.66
N TYR A 79 5.74 -2.85 2.56
CA TYR A 79 5.15 -4.18 2.72
C TYR A 79 3.73 -4.14 2.17
N ILE A 80 3.55 -4.89 1.08
CA ILE A 80 2.26 -5.18 0.47
C ILE A 80 1.35 -5.80 1.54
N PRO A 81 0.13 -5.28 1.76
CA PRO A 81 -0.81 -5.90 2.67
C PRO A 81 -1.12 -7.31 2.15
N ARG A 82 -0.49 -8.31 2.75
CA ARG A 82 -0.99 -9.67 2.69
C ARG A 82 -2.35 -9.63 3.38
N LEU A 83 -3.43 -9.48 2.62
CA LEU A 83 -4.63 -10.24 2.93
C LEU A 83 -4.12 -11.66 3.07
N GLN A 84 -3.94 -12.09 4.32
CA GLN A 84 -3.36 -13.39 4.59
C GLN A 84 -4.27 -14.36 3.85
N LEU A 85 -3.70 -15.16 2.93
CA LEU A 85 -4.45 -16.23 2.27
C LEU A 85 -5.30 -17.03 3.27
N ARG A 86 -4.89 -17.08 4.55
CA ARG A 86 -5.67 -17.54 5.69
C ARG A 86 -7.07 -16.92 5.82
N THR A 87 -7.21 -15.60 5.81
CA THR A 87 -8.53 -14.94 5.89
C THR A 87 -9.43 -15.34 4.71
N PHE A 88 -8.83 -15.55 3.53
CA PHE A 88 -9.56 -15.99 2.34
C PHE A 88 -9.92 -17.48 2.40
N ILE A 89 -9.04 -18.33 2.93
CA ILE A 89 -9.27 -19.77 3.14
C ILE A 89 -10.31 -20.00 4.25
N ASP A 90 -10.27 -19.20 5.33
CA ASP A 90 -11.22 -19.29 6.44
C ASP A 90 -12.65 -18.95 5.95
N LEU A 91 -12.79 -17.92 5.09
CA LEU A 91 -14.08 -17.59 4.46
C LEU A 91 -14.58 -18.68 3.50
N LEU A 92 -13.71 -19.22 2.63
CA LEU A 92 -14.08 -20.32 1.73
C LEU A 92 -14.48 -21.60 2.48
N GLY A 93 -13.91 -21.82 3.67
CA GLY A 93 -14.28 -22.92 4.56
C GLY A 93 -15.66 -22.73 5.20
N GLN A 94 -16.12 -21.50 5.41
CA GLN A 94 -17.44 -21.19 5.96
C GLN A 94 -18.57 -21.44 4.95
N ASP A 95 -18.41 -21.02 3.68
CA ASP A 95 -19.39 -21.31 2.62
C ASP A 95 -19.57 -22.82 2.37
N SER A 96 -18.55 -23.63 2.69
CA SER A 96 -18.59 -25.09 2.57
C SER A 96 -19.40 -25.78 3.68
N ILE A 97 -19.53 -25.14 4.85
CA ILE A 97 -20.19 -25.71 6.05
C ILE A 97 -21.68 -25.37 6.05
N ASP A 98 -22.06 -24.19 5.56
CA ASP A 98 -23.47 -23.76 5.52
C ASP A 98 -24.27 -24.39 4.36
N ALA A 99 -23.60 -24.85 3.30
CA ALA A 99 -24.23 -25.61 2.21
C ALA A 99 -24.52 -27.08 2.55
N ALA A 100 -24.07 -27.58 3.70
CA ALA A 100 -24.22 -28.96 4.15
C ALA A 100 -25.08 -29.13 5.42
N ALA A 101 -25.78 -28.08 5.86
CA ALA A 101 -26.67 -28.06 7.02
C ALA A 101 -28.16 -28.07 6.63
#